data_AF-A0A200PM55-F1
#
_entry.id   AF-A0A200PM55-F1
#
_cell.length_a   1.000
_cell.length_b   1.000
_cell.length_c   1.000
_cell.angle_alpha   90.00
_cell.angle_beta   90.00
_cell.angle_gamma   90.00
#
_symmetry.space_group_name_H-M   'P 1'
#
loop_
_entity.id
_entity.type
_entity.pdbx_description
1 polymer ?
#
loop_
_entity_poly.entity_id
_entity_poly.type
_entity_poly.pdbx_seq_one_letter_code
_entity_poly.pdbx_strand_id
1 'polypeptide(L)'
;MHSANHWGRGGSLEINKDSVAEDDERRRTERNMMDLKNRGALSHSHHQLQLDETQQSWLLGPQEKKKNKKRYVDFGSIVYHRTAFKCTLGYILIAFLVIGLPTTSIAKTLPKHKHHPPPPDNYTVALKKALLFFDAQMSGRLPKNNRVPWRGNSGLKDGSDLSDVKGGLVGGYYDAGDNIKFHFPMAFSMSMLSWSVIEYSHKYKAIGEYEHVRDIIKWGTDYLLLTFNSSATTINKIYSQVGVAWNDFTTPDDHYCWQRPEDMDYPRPVTTTFSGPDLAGEMAAALASASIVFRDNTKYSKKLIKGATTLFRFARDFRKRTSYSRGDVNIAMFYNSTGYYDEYMWGAAWMYYATGNSSYLELATNKGITKNAKAFSRIPDLSVLSWDNKLPAAQLLLTRMRIFLSPEYPYESTLQSYHNMTGLNMCSYLRRFNVFNWTQGGMIQLNHGRPQPLQFVVNAAFISSLYVDYMNATGVPGWFCGPSYISSDVLLRFAISQVDYILGANPRNMSYLVGYGTRFPKHVHHRGASIPRDGTRYSCTGGWKWRDSHNPNPNTITGAMVGGPDKFDRFRDVRTNYNYTEPTLAGNAGLVAALVSLTSSGGNHIDKNSIFSAVPPFYATSPPPPPPWKP
;
A
#
# COMPACT_ATOMS: atom_id res chain seq x y z
N MET A 1 -38.40 -41.30 -16.58
CA MET A 1 -39.24 -42.52 -16.71
C MET A 1 -38.36 -43.75 -16.50
N HIS A 2 -38.95 -44.93 -16.28
CA HIS A 2 -38.28 -46.06 -15.59
C HIS A 2 -37.79 -47.21 -16.48
N SER A 3 -36.70 -47.83 -16.05
CA SER A 3 -36.52 -49.29 -15.82
C SER A 3 -35.28 -49.44 -14.93
N ALA A 4 -35.23 -50.11 -13.77
CA ALA A 4 -36.04 -51.15 -13.11
C ALA A 4 -36.00 -52.52 -13.80
N ASN A 5 -35.85 -53.67 -13.12
CA ASN A 5 -35.44 -53.99 -11.73
C ASN A 5 -35.21 -55.52 -11.60
N HIS A 6 -34.60 -56.02 -10.50
CA HIS A 6 -34.51 -57.44 -9.98
C HIS A 6 -33.06 -57.96 -9.82
N TRP A 7 -32.65 -58.75 -8.80
CA TRP A 7 -33.17 -59.22 -7.47
C TRP A 7 -32.00 -59.07 -6.45
N GLY A 8 -32.09 -59.26 -5.13
CA GLY A 8 -33.17 -59.72 -4.22
C GLY A 8 -32.74 -59.64 -2.73
N ARG A 9 -33.67 -59.94 -1.80
CA ARG A 9 -33.56 -59.76 -0.33
C ARG A 9 -32.35 -60.45 0.35
N GLY A 10 -31.61 -59.68 1.16
CA GLY A 10 -31.81 -59.58 2.63
C GLY A 10 -31.51 -60.77 3.56
N GLY A 11 -30.91 -60.49 4.72
CA GLY A 11 -30.74 -61.44 5.83
C GLY A 11 -29.64 -61.02 6.80
N SER A 12 -29.95 -60.97 8.10
CA SER A 12 -28.97 -60.89 9.19
C SER A 12 -29.35 -61.95 10.22
N LEU A 13 -28.39 -62.75 10.69
CA LEU A 13 -28.34 -63.22 12.07
C LEU A 13 -27.02 -63.93 12.41
N GLU A 14 -26.81 -64.03 13.71
CA GLU A 14 -25.62 -64.36 14.49
C GLU A 14 -25.66 -65.86 14.93
N ILE A 15 -24.81 -66.22 15.91
CA ILE A 15 -25.03 -67.26 16.94
C ILE A 15 -24.46 -68.70 16.72
N ASN A 16 -23.60 -69.10 17.68
CA ASN A 16 -23.32 -70.47 18.18
C ASN A 16 -22.53 -71.48 17.30
N LYS A 17 -21.99 -72.60 17.82
CA LYS A 17 -22.01 -73.26 19.17
C LYS A 17 -20.67 -74.04 19.36
N ASP A 18 -20.27 -74.66 20.48
CA ASP A 18 -20.84 -75.05 21.79
C ASP A 18 -19.62 -75.10 22.79
N SER A 19 -19.54 -75.67 24.01
CA SER A 19 -20.42 -76.39 24.97
C SER A 19 -19.66 -76.55 26.32
N VAL A 20 -20.37 -76.60 27.46
CA VAL A 20 -20.19 -77.52 28.65
C VAL A 20 -18.80 -77.55 29.35
N ALA A 21 -18.65 -77.28 30.67
CA ALA A 21 -19.45 -77.58 31.88
C ALA A 21 -19.03 -76.62 33.07
N GLU A 22 -19.49 -76.63 34.34
CA GLU A 22 -20.62 -77.26 35.09
C GLU A 22 -20.82 -76.54 36.47
N ASP A 23 -21.75 -77.06 37.30
CA ASP A 23 -21.95 -76.97 38.77
C ASP A 23 -22.42 -75.67 39.52
N ASP A 24 -23.64 -75.79 40.07
CA ASP A 24 -24.50 -74.95 40.96
C ASP A 24 -24.21 -75.10 42.49
N GLU A 25 -24.81 -74.42 43.50
CA GLU A 25 -25.53 -73.12 43.69
C GLU A 25 -25.30 -72.59 45.16
N ARG A 26 -25.96 -72.95 46.29
CA ARG A 26 -27.32 -73.50 46.58
C ARG A 26 -27.91 -73.15 48.00
N ARG A 27 -27.77 -71.90 48.50
CA ARG A 27 -28.54 -71.24 49.63
C ARG A 27 -28.06 -71.58 51.09
N ARG A 28 -28.57 -71.01 52.22
CA ARG A 28 -29.79 -70.19 52.54
C ARG A 28 -29.69 -69.45 53.92
N THR A 29 -30.59 -68.46 54.12
CA THR A 29 -31.35 -68.06 55.37
C THR A 29 -30.99 -66.67 55.97
N GLU A 30 -31.84 -65.79 56.54
CA GLU A 30 -33.23 -65.26 56.40
C GLU A 30 -33.60 -64.50 57.71
N ARG A 31 -34.17 -63.26 57.64
CA ARG A 31 -35.10 -62.54 58.60
C ARG A 31 -34.69 -61.21 59.32
N ASN A 32 -35.38 -60.13 58.91
CA ASN A 32 -36.13 -59.06 59.66
C ASN A 32 -35.39 -58.15 60.70
N MET A 33 -35.84 -56.93 61.08
CA MET A 33 -37.13 -56.22 60.94
C MET A 33 -37.06 -54.65 61.10
N MET A 34 -37.84 -53.87 60.32
CA MET A 34 -38.37 -52.47 60.55
C MET A 34 -37.42 -51.26 60.85
N ASP A 35 -37.80 -49.96 60.75
CA ASP A 35 -38.64 -49.22 59.75
C ASP A 35 -38.53 -47.66 59.92
N LEU A 36 -38.87 -46.89 58.86
CA LEU A 36 -39.52 -45.55 58.79
C LEU A 36 -38.86 -44.17 59.15
N LYS A 37 -38.87 -43.26 58.14
CA LYS A 37 -39.20 -41.80 58.12
C LYS A 37 -38.21 -40.64 58.46
N ASN A 38 -37.83 -39.93 57.37
CA ASN A 38 -38.08 -38.49 57.05
C ASN A 38 -37.21 -37.30 57.58
N ARG A 39 -36.81 -36.44 56.62
CA ARG A 39 -36.54 -34.97 56.65
C ARG A 39 -35.81 -34.30 57.85
N GLY A 40 -34.66 -33.66 57.53
CA GLY A 40 -34.56 -32.18 57.66
C GLY A 40 -33.36 -31.55 58.40
N ALA A 41 -32.59 -30.74 57.66
CA ALA A 41 -31.91 -29.48 58.06
C ALA A 41 -30.80 -29.44 59.15
N LEU A 42 -29.69 -28.79 58.77
CA LEU A 42 -28.93 -27.74 59.50
C LEU A 42 -28.21 -28.01 60.86
N SER A 43 -26.99 -27.45 60.93
CA SER A 43 -26.45 -26.61 62.03
C SER A 43 -25.71 -27.23 63.25
N HIS A 44 -24.44 -26.78 63.39
CA HIS A 44 -23.71 -26.43 64.63
C HIS A 44 -23.50 -27.40 65.81
N SER A 45 -22.23 -27.84 65.92
CA SER A 45 -21.30 -27.53 67.05
C SER A 45 -21.39 -28.23 68.42
N HIS A 46 -20.24 -28.21 69.12
CA HIS A 46 -20.01 -28.49 70.56
C HIS A 46 -20.18 -29.97 70.99
N HIS A 47 -19.11 -30.61 71.51
CA HIS A 47 -18.75 -30.76 72.95
C HIS A 47 -19.60 -31.83 73.68
N GLN A 48 -19.10 -32.64 74.64
CA GLN A 48 -17.78 -32.72 75.30
C GLN A 48 -17.65 -34.03 76.12
N LEU A 49 -16.43 -34.33 76.61
CA LEU A 49 -16.15 -35.18 77.80
C LEU A 49 -16.54 -36.68 77.64
N GLN A 50 -16.17 -37.66 78.49
CA GLN A 50 -15.50 -37.77 79.81
C GLN A 50 -14.99 -39.24 79.95
N LEU A 51 -14.12 -39.72 80.87
CA LEU A 51 -12.85 -39.31 81.50
C LEU A 51 -12.15 -40.59 82.01
N ASP A 52 -10.84 -40.52 82.28
CA ASP A 52 -10.15 -41.26 83.37
C ASP A 52 -8.74 -40.62 83.50
N GLU A 53 -8.50 -39.69 84.42
CA GLU A 53 -8.20 -39.87 85.87
C GLU A 53 -6.85 -40.56 86.17
N THR A 54 -5.77 -39.76 86.29
CA THR A 54 -4.78 -39.94 87.37
C THR A 54 -3.88 -38.71 87.57
N GLN A 55 -3.57 -38.40 88.83
CA GLN A 55 -2.52 -37.48 89.34
C GLN A 55 -2.61 -35.95 89.06
N GLN A 56 -3.32 -35.29 89.99
CA GLN A 56 -3.07 -33.94 90.52
C GLN A 56 -1.72 -33.88 91.32
N SER A 57 -1.09 -32.76 91.76
CA SER A 57 -1.31 -31.30 91.64
C SER A 57 -0.02 -30.50 91.99
N TRP A 58 0.16 -29.34 91.33
CA TRP A 58 0.86 -28.09 91.73
C TRP A 58 1.65 -27.97 93.06
N LEU A 59 2.88 -27.40 92.98
CA LEU A 59 3.40 -26.37 93.92
C LEU A 59 4.64 -25.61 93.35
N LEU A 60 5.06 -24.53 94.04
CA LEU A 60 5.85 -23.38 93.54
C LEU A 60 7.38 -23.60 93.34
N GLY A 61 8.03 -22.73 92.54
CA GLY A 61 9.51 -22.69 92.31
C GLY A 61 10.28 -21.63 93.13
N PRO A 62 11.61 -21.44 92.94
CA PRO A 62 12.09 -20.30 92.11
C PRO A 62 13.50 -20.42 91.43
N GLN A 63 13.84 -19.43 90.57
CA GLN A 63 15.16 -18.74 90.30
C GLN A 63 16.53 -19.51 90.32
N GLU A 64 17.58 -19.16 89.53
CA GLU A 64 17.80 -18.29 88.35
C GLU A 64 19.18 -18.67 87.71
N LYS A 65 19.36 -18.55 86.37
CA LYS A 65 20.56 -17.93 85.72
C LYS A 65 20.47 -17.88 84.18
N LYS A 66 21.18 -16.91 83.58
CA LYS A 66 20.98 -16.39 82.20
C LYS A 66 21.86 -17.05 81.13
N LYS A 67 21.34 -17.23 79.91
CA LYS A 67 22.09 -17.01 78.63
C LYS A 67 21.21 -16.91 77.35
N ASN A 68 20.85 -15.68 76.99
CA ASN A 68 20.69 -15.06 75.66
C ASN A 68 20.18 -15.87 74.42
N LYS A 69 19.03 -15.43 73.88
CA LYS A 69 18.56 -15.71 72.51
C LYS A 69 19.56 -15.26 71.42
N LYS A 70 19.75 -16.06 70.35
CA LYS A 70 20.16 -15.66 68.98
C LYS A 70 19.79 -16.80 68.01
N ARG A 71 18.83 -16.61 67.09
CA ARG A 71 18.95 -15.96 65.76
C ARG A 71 19.60 -16.83 64.66
N TYR A 72 18.93 -17.93 64.32
CA TYR A 72 19.07 -18.57 63.00
C TYR A 72 18.28 -17.80 61.92
N VAL A 73 18.39 -18.24 60.66
CA VAL A 73 17.45 -17.93 59.57
C VAL A 73 17.15 -19.25 58.88
N ASP A 74 15.87 -19.47 58.58
CA ASP A 74 15.35 -20.70 58.00
C ASP A 74 14.87 -20.42 56.57
N PHE A 75 15.19 -21.33 55.65
CA PHE A 75 14.74 -21.34 54.26
C PHE A 75 14.04 -22.65 53.90
N GLY A 76 13.32 -23.24 54.87
CA GLY A 76 12.35 -24.33 54.67
C GLY A 76 12.94 -25.74 54.64
N SER A 77 14.18 -25.89 54.14
CA SER A 77 14.87 -27.19 54.07
C SER A 77 16.32 -27.18 54.59
N ILE A 78 16.90 -26.01 54.87
CA ILE A 78 18.25 -25.88 55.44
C ILE A 78 18.28 -24.72 56.45
N VAL A 79 18.70 -25.01 57.68
CA VAL A 79 18.92 -24.02 58.75
C VAL A 79 20.36 -23.51 58.67
N TYR A 80 20.56 -22.23 58.36
CA TYR A 80 21.90 -21.65 58.19
C TYR A 80 22.29 -20.74 59.36
N HIS A 81 23.52 -20.88 59.86
CA HIS A 81 24.03 -20.01 60.91
C HIS A 81 24.28 -18.59 60.37
N ARG A 82 23.73 -17.56 61.03
CA ARG A 82 23.72 -16.17 60.52
C ARG A 82 25.10 -15.60 60.18
N THR A 83 26.17 -16.04 60.86
CA THR A 83 27.53 -15.60 60.55
C THR A 83 28.01 -16.19 59.21
N ALA A 84 27.76 -17.47 58.96
CA ALA A 84 28.15 -18.14 57.72
C ALA A 84 27.42 -17.57 56.51
N PHE A 85 26.11 -17.31 56.64
CA PHE A 85 25.31 -16.66 55.58
C PHE A 85 25.83 -15.25 55.23
N LYS A 86 26.29 -14.49 56.23
CA LYS A 86 26.93 -13.19 55.97
C LYS A 86 28.28 -13.30 55.26
N CYS A 87 29.07 -14.32 55.60
CA CYS A 87 30.34 -14.58 54.92
C CYS A 87 30.13 -14.99 53.46
N THR A 88 29.21 -15.93 53.17
CA THR A 88 28.93 -16.34 51.78
C THR A 88 28.36 -15.20 50.94
N LEU A 89 27.42 -14.41 51.48
CA LEU A 89 26.92 -13.21 50.80
C LEU A 89 28.04 -12.19 50.54
N GLY A 90 28.96 -12.02 51.50
CA GLY A 90 30.16 -11.17 51.36
C GLY A 90 31.09 -11.65 50.24
N TYR A 91 31.39 -12.95 50.17
CA TYR A 91 32.21 -13.52 49.09
C TYR A 91 31.57 -13.39 47.72
N ILE A 92 30.24 -13.57 47.60
CA ILE A 92 29.50 -13.35 46.35
C ILE A 92 29.60 -11.88 45.92
N LEU A 93 29.46 -10.94 46.87
CA LEU A 93 29.54 -9.51 46.60
C LEU A 93 30.97 -9.09 46.18
N ILE A 94 32.01 -9.63 46.84
CA ILE A 94 33.42 -9.44 46.45
C ILE A 94 33.68 -10.03 45.05
N ALA A 95 33.20 -11.24 44.74
CA ALA A 95 33.35 -11.84 43.42
C ALA A 95 32.66 -11.00 42.32
N PHE A 96 31.49 -10.43 42.62
CA PHE A 96 30.81 -9.51 41.70
C PHE A 96 31.58 -8.19 41.49
N LEU A 97 32.21 -7.64 42.53
CA LEU A 97 33.05 -6.45 42.41
C LEU A 97 34.36 -6.72 41.65
N VAL A 98 35.01 -7.87 41.88
CA VAL A 98 36.32 -8.22 41.29
C VAL A 98 36.20 -8.77 39.87
N ILE A 99 35.12 -9.48 39.54
CA ILE A 99 34.95 -10.12 38.22
C ILE A 99 33.86 -9.42 37.39
N GLY A 100 32.74 -9.05 38.00
CA GLY A 100 31.60 -8.43 37.33
C GLY A 100 31.86 -6.99 36.86
N LEU A 101 32.51 -6.16 37.69
CA LEU A 101 32.81 -4.77 37.28
C LEU A 101 33.85 -4.70 36.14
N PRO A 102 34.98 -5.43 36.13
CA PRO A 102 35.90 -5.39 35.00
C PRO A 102 35.29 -5.94 33.71
N THR A 103 34.58 -7.07 33.77
CA THR A 103 33.95 -7.66 32.56
C THR A 103 32.87 -6.76 31.97
N THR A 104 32.03 -6.13 32.80
CA THR A 104 31.01 -5.17 32.33
C THR A 104 31.58 -3.82 31.91
N SER A 105 32.80 -3.46 32.35
CA SER A 105 33.57 -2.32 31.83
C SER A 105 34.15 -2.64 30.44
N ILE A 106 34.82 -3.79 30.30
CA ILE A 106 35.40 -4.27 29.03
C ILE A 106 34.31 -4.45 27.95
N ALA A 107 33.14 -4.98 28.32
CA ALA A 107 31.99 -5.09 27.43
C ALA A 107 31.38 -3.73 26.99
N LYS A 108 31.77 -2.62 27.63
CA LYS A 108 31.39 -1.25 27.23
C LYS A 108 32.49 -0.52 26.45
N THR A 109 33.75 -0.92 26.59
CA THR A 109 34.90 -0.34 25.86
C THR A 109 35.27 -1.09 24.59
N LEU A 110 34.83 -2.35 24.44
CA LEU A 110 34.79 -3.03 23.14
C LEU A 110 34.11 -2.12 22.10
N PRO A 111 34.79 -1.75 21.00
CA PRO A 111 34.19 -0.89 19.98
C PRO A 111 33.02 -1.65 19.36
N LYS A 112 31.80 -1.16 19.61
CA LYS A 112 30.64 -1.56 18.82
C LYS A 112 30.91 -1.13 17.38
N HIS A 113 31.38 -2.07 16.56
CA HIS A 113 31.32 -1.97 15.12
C HIS A 113 29.84 -1.81 14.74
N LYS A 114 29.40 -0.55 14.69
CA LYS A 114 28.23 -0.17 13.92
C LYS A 114 28.58 -0.60 12.51
N HIS A 115 27.99 -1.71 12.04
CA HIS A 115 27.95 -1.98 10.62
C HIS A 115 27.30 -0.76 10.00
N HIS A 116 28.11 0.07 9.35
CA HIS A 116 27.59 1.14 8.52
C HIS A 116 26.69 0.46 7.49
N PRO A 117 25.41 0.85 7.36
CA PRO A 117 24.57 0.26 6.33
C PRO A 117 25.30 0.44 4.99
N PRO A 118 25.25 -0.55 4.09
CA PRO A 118 25.93 -0.46 2.81
C PRO A 118 25.49 0.82 2.08
N PRO A 119 26.37 1.42 1.25
CA PRO A 119 26.02 2.62 0.52
C PRO A 119 24.72 2.38 -0.27
N PRO A 120 23.76 3.32 -0.24
CA PRO A 120 22.45 3.11 -0.84
C PRO A 120 22.57 2.83 -2.32
N ASP A 121 21.82 1.84 -2.81
CA ASP A 121 21.84 1.49 -4.23
C ASP A 121 21.35 2.63 -5.13
N ASN A 122 21.71 2.54 -6.42
CA ASN A 122 21.38 3.55 -7.43
C ASN A 122 19.87 3.87 -7.46
N TYR A 123 19.02 2.86 -7.30
CA TYR A 123 17.57 3.03 -7.27
C TYR A 123 17.11 3.76 -6.00
N THR A 124 17.71 3.51 -4.83
CA THR A 124 17.47 4.31 -3.60
C THR A 124 17.85 5.77 -3.78
N VAL A 125 19.01 6.05 -4.39
CA VAL A 125 19.47 7.43 -4.64
C VAL A 125 18.56 8.15 -5.63
N ALA A 126 18.06 7.44 -6.65
CA ALA A 126 17.05 7.95 -7.58
C ALA A 126 15.68 8.16 -6.91
N LEU A 127 15.22 7.21 -6.08
CA LEU A 127 13.91 7.23 -5.43
C LEU A 127 13.78 8.42 -4.46
N LYS A 128 14.81 8.64 -3.63
CA LYS A 128 14.89 9.81 -2.74
C LYS A 128 14.78 11.14 -3.50
N LYS A 129 15.30 11.20 -4.73
CA LYS A 129 15.16 12.36 -5.60
C LYS A 129 13.76 12.43 -6.21
N ALA A 130 13.24 11.34 -6.77
CA ALA A 130 11.94 11.27 -7.43
C ALA A 130 10.76 11.68 -6.51
N LEU A 131 10.87 11.46 -5.19
CA LEU A 131 9.89 11.97 -4.21
C LEU A 131 9.91 13.50 -4.08
N LEU A 132 11.07 14.16 -4.17
CA LEU A 132 11.19 15.63 -4.10
C LEU A 132 10.49 16.37 -5.25
N PHE A 133 10.18 15.68 -6.35
CA PHE A 133 9.33 16.24 -7.41
C PHE A 133 7.93 16.58 -6.89
N PHE A 134 7.35 15.75 -6.02
CA PHE A 134 6.01 16.01 -5.50
C PHE A 134 6.01 17.24 -4.56
N ASP A 135 7.00 17.37 -3.68
CA ASP A 135 7.24 18.61 -2.91
C ASP A 135 7.43 19.85 -3.84
N ALA A 136 7.96 19.66 -5.05
CA ALA A 136 8.08 20.73 -6.05
C ALA A 136 6.76 21.06 -6.77
N GLN A 137 5.85 20.10 -6.92
CA GLN A 137 4.53 20.28 -7.55
C GLN A 137 3.42 20.77 -6.60
N MET A 138 3.63 20.84 -5.28
CA MET A 138 2.57 21.19 -4.32
C MET A 138 1.93 22.57 -4.60
N SER A 139 0.60 22.62 -4.64
CA SER A 139 -0.20 23.84 -4.71
C SER A 139 -0.84 24.14 -3.34
N GLY A 140 -1.09 25.42 -3.02
CA GLY A 140 -1.76 25.84 -1.79
C GLY A 140 -0.83 26.45 -0.75
N ARG A 141 -1.14 26.21 0.54
CA ARG A 141 -0.37 26.70 1.69
C ARG A 141 0.66 25.66 2.11
N LEU A 142 1.88 25.74 1.57
CA LEU A 142 2.93 24.74 1.73
C LEU A 142 3.28 24.48 3.21
N PRO A 143 3.68 23.24 3.58
CA PRO A 143 4.08 22.92 4.94
C PRO A 143 5.40 23.61 5.31
N LYS A 144 5.58 23.95 6.58
CA LYS A 144 6.78 24.66 7.08
C LYS A 144 8.09 23.91 6.83
N ASN A 145 8.02 22.59 6.65
CA ASN A 145 9.12 21.67 6.37
C ASN A 145 9.20 21.23 4.90
N ASN A 146 8.62 21.98 3.95
CA ASN A 146 8.73 21.69 2.52
C ASN A 146 10.20 21.59 2.08
N ARG A 147 10.58 20.49 1.41
CA ARG A 147 11.99 20.21 1.10
C ARG A 147 12.53 20.99 -0.10
N VAL A 148 11.66 21.73 -0.80
CA VAL A 148 11.99 22.48 -2.02
C VAL A 148 12.02 23.98 -1.72
N PRO A 149 13.21 24.58 -1.49
CA PRO A 149 13.35 25.94 -0.93
C PRO A 149 13.04 27.07 -1.92
N TRP A 150 12.85 26.76 -3.21
CA TRP A 150 12.48 27.74 -4.23
C TRP A 150 10.97 27.84 -4.47
N ARG A 151 10.16 26.95 -3.89
CA ARG A 151 8.68 27.00 -3.91
C ARG A 151 8.12 27.85 -2.76
N GLY A 152 6.87 28.31 -2.91
CA GLY A 152 6.12 29.06 -1.92
C GLY A 152 4.61 28.85 -2.01
N ASN A 153 3.86 29.62 -1.21
CA ASN A 153 2.40 29.53 -1.17
C ASN A 153 1.77 30.04 -2.47
N SER A 154 0.89 29.24 -3.07
CA SER A 154 0.39 29.40 -4.44
C SER A 154 -1.06 28.96 -4.56
N GLY A 155 -1.78 29.38 -5.60
CA GLY A 155 -3.18 28.94 -5.83
C GLY A 155 -4.14 29.22 -4.66
N LEU A 156 -3.92 30.30 -3.90
CA LEU A 156 -4.63 30.58 -2.64
C LEU A 156 -6.06 31.10 -2.81
N LYS A 157 -6.50 31.34 -4.06
CA LYS A 157 -7.86 31.77 -4.43
C LYS A 157 -8.63 30.71 -5.23
N ASP A 158 -8.00 29.57 -5.50
CA ASP A 158 -8.54 28.48 -6.31
C ASP A 158 -9.91 28.04 -5.76
N GLY A 159 -10.99 28.26 -6.53
CA GLY A 159 -12.37 27.97 -6.11
C GLY A 159 -12.89 28.79 -4.91
N SER A 160 -12.32 29.96 -4.62
CA SER A 160 -12.77 30.83 -3.50
C SER A 160 -14.16 31.45 -3.69
N ASP A 161 -14.69 31.38 -4.90
CA ASP A 161 -16.02 31.75 -5.38
C ASP A 161 -17.09 30.64 -5.18
N LEU A 162 -16.68 29.41 -4.85
CA LEU A 162 -17.57 28.27 -4.69
C LEU A 162 -18.39 28.35 -3.39
N SER A 163 -19.71 28.41 -3.51
CA SER A 163 -20.62 28.51 -2.36
C SER A 163 -20.69 27.25 -1.48
N ASP A 164 -20.39 26.07 -2.04
CA ASP A 164 -20.45 24.79 -1.32
C ASP A 164 -19.09 24.23 -0.86
N VAL A 165 -17.97 24.92 -1.12
CA VAL A 165 -16.62 24.53 -0.65
C VAL A 165 -16.02 25.63 0.22
N LYS A 166 -16.25 25.57 1.54
CA LYS A 166 -15.76 26.58 2.50
C LYS A 166 -14.22 26.65 2.50
N GLY A 167 -13.68 27.71 1.90
CA GLY A 167 -12.24 27.96 1.77
C GLY A 167 -11.65 27.59 0.40
N GLY A 168 -12.47 27.12 -0.54
CA GLY A 168 -12.10 26.79 -1.91
C GLY A 168 -11.28 25.51 -2.07
N LEU A 169 -10.80 25.30 -3.29
CA LEU A 169 -9.97 24.18 -3.74
C LEU A 169 -8.47 24.54 -3.63
N VAL A 170 -8.08 25.00 -2.43
CA VAL A 170 -6.68 25.31 -2.09
C VAL A 170 -6.00 24.03 -1.58
N GLY A 171 -4.83 23.70 -2.14
CA GLY A 171 -4.15 22.42 -1.91
C GLY A 171 -3.91 21.66 -3.23
N GLY A 172 -3.50 20.39 -3.11
CA GLY A 172 -3.30 19.51 -4.26
C GLY A 172 -1.98 19.73 -4.98
N TYR A 173 -1.89 19.26 -6.22
CA TYR A 173 -0.69 19.32 -7.04
C TYR A 173 -0.94 20.04 -8.36
N TYR A 174 0.10 20.69 -8.88
CA TYR A 174 0.19 21.07 -10.28
C TYR A 174 0.65 19.88 -11.12
N ASP A 175 0.08 19.71 -12.30
CA ASP A 175 0.22 18.45 -13.03
C ASP A 175 1.58 18.26 -13.69
N ALA A 176 2.05 19.27 -14.42
CA ALA A 176 3.19 19.13 -15.32
C ALA A 176 4.16 20.32 -15.22
N GLY A 177 4.54 20.91 -16.35
CA GLY A 177 5.30 22.16 -16.39
C GLY A 177 4.49 23.41 -16.06
N ASP A 178 3.18 23.25 -15.90
CA ASP A 178 2.15 24.28 -15.74
C ASP A 178 1.69 24.48 -14.29
N ASN A 179 0.67 25.31 -14.08
CA ASN A 179 0.01 25.50 -12.80
C ASN A 179 -1.47 25.01 -12.83
N ILE A 180 -1.85 24.11 -13.75
CA ILE A 180 -3.20 23.53 -13.81
C ILE A 180 -3.29 22.34 -12.84
N LYS A 181 -4.47 22.15 -12.23
CA LYS A 181 -4.80 20.97 -11.42
C LYS A 181 -5.70 20.03 -12.22
N PHE A 182 -5.12 19.15 -13.04
CA PHE A 182 -5.89 18.09 -13.72
C PHE A 182 -6.18 16.94 -12.72
N HIS A 183 -7.44 16.72 -12.36
CA HIS A 183 -7.75 15.79 -11.25
C HIS A 183 -7.60 14.29 -11.63
N PHE A 184 -7.71 13.94 -12.91
CA PHE A 184 -7.58 12.55 -13.39
C PHE A 184 -6.13 12.00 -13.29
N PRO A 185 -5.09 12.64 -13.88
CA PRO A 185 -3.70 12.24 -13.67
C PRO A 185 -3.25 12.40 -12.21
N MET A 186 -3.77 13.39 -11.47
CA MET A 186 -3.49 13.52 -10.04
C MET A 186 -4.04 12.34 -9.23
N ALA A 187 -5.26 11.89 -9.50
CA ALA A 187 -5.85 10.72 -8.85
C ALA A 187 -5.07 9.43 -9.20
N PHE A 188 -4.74 9.22 -10.47
CA PHE A 188 -3.87 8.12 -10.92
C PHE A 188 -2.51 8.13 -10.21
N SER A 189 -1.93 9.32 -10.03
CA SER A 189 -0.65 9.45 -9.32
C SER A 189 -0.76 9.04 -7.86
N MET A 190 -1.86 9.40 -7.19
CA MET A 190 -2.10 9.02 -5.79
C MET A 190 -2.43 7.53 -5.64
N SER A 191 -3.10 6.91 -6.61
CA SER A 191 -3.38 5.46 -6.60
C SER A 191 -2.11 4.64 -6.87
N MET A 192 -1.27 5.05 -7.84
CA MET A 192 0.03 4.43 -8.12
C MET A 192 1.03 4.55 -6.96
N LEU A 193 1.15 5.74 -6.35
CA LEU A 193 1.98 5.92 -5.16
C LEU A 193 1.48 5.06 -3.99
N SER A 194 0.16 5.06 -3.74
CA SER A 194 -0.43 4.22 -2.68
C SER A 194 -0.21 2.73 -2.92
N TRP A 195 -0.33 2.27 -4.17
CA TRP A 195 -0.02 0.89 -4.55
C TRP A 195 1.43 0.53 -4.22
N SER A 196 2.39 1.37 -4.63
CA SER A 196 3.82 1.15 -4.34
C SER A 196 4.11 1.04 -2.83
N VAL A 197 3.40 1.81 -1.99
CA VAL A 197 3.55 1.75 -0.52
C VAL A 197 2.91 0.49 0.07
N ILE A 198 1.81 -0.02 -0.52
CA ILE A 198 1.16 -1.26 -0.07
C ILE A 198 2.05 -2.48 -0.32
N GLU A 199 2.67 -2.58 -1.50
CA GLU A 199 3.58 -3.68 -1.87
C GLU A 199 4.93 -3.58 -1.13
N TYR A 200 5.49 -2.36 -1.02
CA TYR A 200 6.89 -2.14 -0.63
C TYR A 200 7.08 -1.26 0.61
N SER A 201 6.12 -1.25 1.55
CA SER A 201 6.20 -0.43 2.78
C SER A 201 7.50 -0.63 3.57
N HIS A 202 8.06 -1.85 3.54
CA HIS A 202 9.31 -2.20 4.20
C HIS A 202 10.53 -1.53 3.56
N LYS A 203 10.57 -1.42 2.22
CA LYS A 203 11.67 -0.74 1.50
C LYS A 203 11.66 0.76 1.80
N TYR A 204 10.50 1.39 1.71
CA TYR A 204 10.31 2.80 2.09
C TYR A 204 10.75 3.10 3.54
N LYS A 205 10.50 2.16 4.47
CA LYS A 205 10.97 2.26 5.87
C LYS A 205 12.49 2.11 5.97
N ALA A 206 13.07 1.13 5.28
CA ALA A 206 14.52 0.88 5.27
C ALA A 206 15.33 2.07 4.72
N ILE A 207 14.82 2.77 3.71
CA ILE A 207 15.47 3.97 3.16
C ILE A 207 15.14 5.27 3.93
N GLY A 208 14.22 5.23 4.90
CA GLY A 208 13.79 6.39 5.70
C GLY A 208 12.81 7.35 5.02
N GLU A 209 12.17 6.95 3.92
CA GLU A 209 11.24 7.80 3.15
C GLU A 209 9.75 7.47 3.40
N TYR A 210 9.43 6.50 4.26
CA TYR A 210 8.05 6.04 4.49
C TYR A 210 7.08 7.15 4.90
N GLU A 211 7.45 8.04 5.82
CA GLU A 211 6.57 9.17 6.19
C GLU A 211 6.53 10.26 5.10
N HIS A 212 7.58 10.41 4.29
CA HIS A 212 7.63 11.37 3.18
C HIS A 212 6.67 10.97 2.04
N VAL A 213 6.70 9.70 1.60
CA VAL A 213 5.75 9.22 0.59
C VAL A 213 4.31 9.23 1.12
N ARG A 214 4.11 9.06 2.44
CA ARG A 214 2.81 9.25 3.09
C ARG A 214 2.37 10.71 3.08
N ASP A 215 3.21 11.67 3.47
CA ASP A 215 2.89 13.09 3.39
C ASP A 215 2.46 13.49 1.96
N ILE A 216 3.14 12.96 0.93
CA ILE A 216 2.79 13.14 -0.49
C ILE A 216 1.40 12.58 -0.80
N ILE A 217 1.13 11.29 -0.52
CA ILE A 217 -0.18 10.67 -0.77
C ILE A 217 -1.29 11.41 -0.01
N LYS A 218 -1.02 11.82 1.24
CA LYS A 218 -1.96 12.54 2.09
C LYS A 218 -2.29 13.92 1.52
N TRP A 219 -1.31 14.64 0.97
CA TRP A 219 -1.51 15.95 0.37
C TRP A 219 -2.48 15.91 -0.81
N GLY A 220 -2.28 14.96 -1.73
CA GLY A 220 -3.18 14.75 -2.86
C GLY A 220 -4.57 14.24 -2.42
N THR A 221 -4.63 13.29 -1.48
CA THR A 221 -5.92 12.70 -1.06
C THR A 221 -6.75 13.62 -0.15
N ASP A 222 -6.15 14.48 0.67
CA ASP A 222 -6.89 15.56 1.35
C ASP A 222 -7.46 16.58 0.36
N TYR A 223 -6.75 16.89 -0.73
CA TYR A 223 -7.26 17.75 -1.80
C TYR A 223 -8.40 17.11 -2.60
N LEU A 224 -8.25 15.84 -3.02
CA LEU A 224 -9.33 15.13 -3.71
C LEU A 224 -10.60 15.05 -2.85
N LEU A 225 -10.49 14.98 -1.53
CA LEU A 225 -11.62 15.04 -0.59
C LEU A 225 -12.32 16.43 -0.50
N LEU A 226 -11.75 17.50 -1.09
CA LEU A 226 -12.40 18.82 -1.26
C LEU A 226 -13.15 18.94 -2.60
N THR A 227 -12.73 18.20 -3.63
CA THR A 227 -13.29 18.30 -5.00
C THR A 227 -14.70 17.71 -5.16
N PHE A 228 -15.32 17.26 -4.06
CA PHE A 228 -16.72 16.84 -3.98
C PHE A 228 -17.19 16.91 -2.53
N ASN A 229 -18.50 16.80 -2.29
CA ASN A 229 -19.03 16.69 -0.92
C ASN A 229 -18.73 15.31 -0.31
N SER A 230 -17.50 15.15 0.21
CA SER A 230 -17.02 13.92 0.88
C SER A 230 -17.70 13.62 2.22
N SER A 231 -18.55 14.52 2.71
CA SER A 231 -19.43 14.30 3.86
C SER A 231 -20.78 13.69 3.49
N ALA A 232 -21.20 13.75 2.23
CA ALA A 232 -22.45 13.14 1.76
C ALA A 232 -22.31 11.61 1.59
N THR A 233 -23.42 10.95 1.25
CA THR A 233 -23.49 9.53 0.83
C THR A 233 -23.78 9.37 -0.66
N THR A 234 -24.28 10.42 -1.30
CA THR A 234 -24.52 10.57 -2.73
C THR A 234 -24.15 12.00 -3.14
N ILE A 235 -23.72 12.19 -4.38
CA ILE A 235 -23.34 13.49 -4.94
C ILE A 235 -23.90 13.61 -6.36
N ASN A 236 -24.17 14.84 -6.81
CA ASN A 236 -24.67 15.13 -8.16
C ASN A 236 -23.59 15.70 -9.10
N LYS A 237 -22.51 16.26 -8.57
CA LYS A 237 -21.35 16.82 -9.27
C LYS A 237 -20.03 16.41 -8.60
N ILE A 238 -18.94 16.52 -9.36
CA ILE A 238 -17.55 16.59 -8.89
C ILE A 238 -16.86 17.79 -9.56
N TYR A 239 -15.82 18.33 -8.95
CA TYR A 239 -14.91 19.26 -9.62
C TYR A 239 -13.80 18.47 -10.32
N SER A 240 -13.53 18.78 -11.58
CA SER A 240 -12.64 18.00 -12.45
C SER A 240 -11.30 18.68 -12.75
N GLN A 241 -11.25 20.00 -12.63
CA GLN A 241 -10.07 20.79 -12.94
C GLN A 241 -10.08 22.13 -12.17
N VAL A 242 -8.90 22.68 -11.91
CA VAL A 242 -8.73 24.10 -11.54
C VAL A 242 -7.63 24.74 -12.36
N GLY A 243 -7.95 25.88 -12.99
CA GLY A 243 -7.13 26.46 -14.05
C GLY A 243 -7.50 25.88 -15.42
N VAL A 244 -7.23 26.64 -16.48
CA VAL A 244 -7.51 26.29 -17.87
C VAL A 244 -6.39 26.80 -18.77
N ALA A 245 -6.31 26.20 -19.96
CA ALA A 245 -5.51 26.64 -21.08
C ALA A 245 -6.39 26.59 -22.33
N TRP A 246 -6.59 27.73 -22.96
CA TRP A 246 -7.37 27.92 -24.19
C TRP A 246 -6.43 27.98 -25.40
N ASN A 247 -7.01 27.94 -26.60
CA ASN A 247 -6.28 28.19 -27.85
C ASN A 247 -6.40 29.64 -28.35
N ASP A 248 -7.05 30.53 -27.59
CA ASP A 248 -7.11 31.96 -27.94
C ASP A 248 -5.94 32.72 -27.30
N PHE A 249 -4.97 33.13 -28.11
CA PHE A 249 -3.79 33.90 -27.68
C PHE A 249 -4.11 35.35 -27.23
N THR A 250 -5.36 35.59 -26.85
CA THR A 250 -5.97 36.87 -26.47
C THR A 250 -6.38 36.92 -25.00
N THR A 251 -6.71 35.78 -24.39
CA THR A 251 -7.14 35.70 -22.98
C THR A 251 -5.98 35.19 -22.10
N PRO A 252 -5.54 35.95 -21.07
CA PRO A 252 -4.52 35.46 -20.15
C PRO A 252 -4.97 34.23 -19.36
N ASP A 253 -4.25 33.12 -19.53
CA ASP A 253 -4.51 31.83 -18.88
C ASP A 253 -3.20 31.10 -18.48
N ASP A 254 -3.29 29.84 -18.06
CA ASP A 254 -2.17 29.09 -17.52
C ASP A 254 -1.07 28.73 -18.54
N HIS A 255 -1.42 28.57 -19.83
CA HIS A 255 -0.47 28.22 -20.90
C HIS A 255 -0.02 29.42 -21.72
N TYR A 256 -0.84 30.47 -21.80
CA TYR A 256 -0.43 31.78 -22.26
C TYR A 256 0.57 32.44 -21.29
N CYS A 257 0.32 32.38 -19.97
CA CYS A 257 1.19 32.98 -18.95
C CYS A 257 2.35 32.06 -18.51
N TRP A 258 3.56 32.62 -18.39
CA TRP A 258 4.72 31.90 -17.88
C TRP A 258 5.17 32.44 -16.51
N GLN A 259 4.36 32.18 -15.48
CA GLN A 259 4.58 32.69 -14.13
C GLN A 259 4.93 31.59 -13.12
N ARG A 260 5.67 31.95 -12.06
CA ARG A 260 5.83 31.07 -10.90
C ARG A 260 4.43 30.86 -10.28
N PRO A 261 4.13 29.68 -9.70
CA PRO A 261 2.86 29.42 -9.02
C PRO A 261 2.47 30.48 -7.98
N GLU A 262 3.47 31.10 -7.36
CA GLU A 262 3.33 32.12 -6.32
C GLU A 262 2.93 33.51 -6.87
N ASP A 263 3.15 33.78 -8.17
CA ASP A 263 2.94 35.09 -8.80
C ASP A 263 1.64 35.21 -9.62
N MET A 264 0.93 34.10 -9.89
CA MET A 264 -0.19 34.03 -10.86
C MET A 264 -1.23 35.17 -10.68
N ASP A 265 -1.50 35.93 -11.75
CA ASP A 265 -2.53 36.99 -11.79
C ASP A 265 -3.71 36.69 -12.74
N TYR A 266 -3.61 35.67 -13.59
CA TYR A 266 -4.67 35.26 -14.51
C TYR A 266 -5.84 34.54 -13.80
N PRO A 267 -7.06 34.52 -14.39
CA PRO A 267 -8.19 33.77 -13.85
C PRO A 267 -7.92 32.26 -13.77
N ARG A 268 -8.34 31.63 -12.68
CA ARG A 268 -8.19 30.19 -12.42
C ARG A 268 -9.57 29.55 -12.15
N PRO A 269 -10.43 29.42 -13.18
CA PRO A 269 -11.77 28.88 -13.03
C PRO A 269 -11.74 27.41 -12.61
N VAL A 270 -12.86 26.94 -12.05
CA VAL A 270 -13.05 25.56 -11.60
C VAL A 270 -14.03 24.84 -12.52
N THR A 271 -13.59 23.79 -13.20
CA THR A 271 -14.47 22.99 -14.05
C THR A 271 -15.32 22.04 -13.20
N THR A 272 -16.63 22.02 -13.47
CA THR A 272 -17.61 21.21 -12.74
C THR A 272 -18.19 20.13 -13.65
N THR A 273 -18.05 18.87 -13.26
CA THR A 273 -18.47 17.70 -14.03
C THR A 273 -19.66 17.02 -13.37
N PHE A 274 -20.76 16.87 -14.12
CA PHE A 274 -21.99 16.20 -13.67
C PHE A 274 -22.07 14.71 -14.09
N SER A 275 -21.20 14.27 -15.00
CA SER A 275 -21.00 12.88 -15.42
C SER A 275 -19.52 12.66 -15.71
N GLY A 276 -18.88 11.72 -15.00
CA GLY A 276 -17.45 11.43 -15.11
C GLY A 276 -17.10 10.10 -14.44
N PRO A 277 -17.53 8.96 -15.01
CA PRO A 277 -17.38 7.63 -14.41
C PRO A 277 -15.93 7.15 -14.34
N ASP A 278 -15.12 7.62 -15.28
CA ASP A 278 -13.66 7.56 -15.36
C ASP A 278 -13.02 8.31 -14.18
N LEU A 279 -13.15 9.64 -14.16
CA LEU A 279 -12.53 10.49 -13.14
C LEU A 279 -12.96 10.09 -11.72
N ALA A 280 -14.26 9.85 -11.50
CA ALA A 280 -14.74 9.40 -10.19
C ALA A 280 -14.32 7.96 -9.85
N GLY A 281 -14.10 7.10 -10.84
CA GLY A 281 -13.56 5.76 -10.64
C GLY A 281 -12.09 5.77 -10.20
N GLU A 282 -11.26 6.57 -10.84
CA GLU A 282 -9.86 6.77 -10.45
C GLU A 282 -9.74 7.50 -9.11
N MET A 283 -10.53 8.56 -8.87
CA MET A 283 -10.57 9.21 -7.55
C MET A 283 -11.01 8.25 -6.45
N ALA A 284 -11.95 7.32 -6.73
CA ALA A 284 -12.31 6.28 -5.78
C ALA A 284 -11.15 5.28 -5.56
N ALA A 285 -10.43 4.87 -6.61
CA ALA A 285 -9.25 4.02 -6.49
C ALA A 285 -8.13 4.68 -5.66
N ALA A 286 -7.88 5.97 -5.88
CA ALA A 286 -6.90 6.77 -5.13
C ALA A 286 -7.24 6.87 -3.64
N LEU A 287 -8.48 7.20 -3.28
CA LEU A 287 -8.90 7.27 -1.89
C LEU A 287 -8.95 5.87 -1.23
N ALA A 288 -9.38 4.83 -1.96
CA ALA A 288 -9.44 3.46 -1.45
C ALA A 288 -8.05 2.88 -1.17
N SER A 289 -7.12 2.96 -2.13
CA SER A 289 -5.73 2.52 -1.94
C SER A 289 -5.03 3.29 -0.82
N ALA A 290 -5.14 4.63 -0.78
CA ALA A 290 -4.60 5.43 0.32
C ALA A 290 -5.20 5.04 1.69
N SER A 291 -6.46 4.60 1.75
CA SER A 291 -7.06 4.20 3.04
C SER A 291 -6.41 2.96 3.66
N ILE A 292 -5.74 2.14 2.85
CA ILE A 292 -4.92 0.99 3.30
C ILE A 292 -3.58 1.50 3.84
N VAL A 293 -2.95 2.46 3.16
CA VAL A 293 -1.68 3.12 3.58
C VAL A 293 -1.82 3.88 4.91
N PHE A 294 -3.01 4.41 5.20
CA PHE A 294 -3.32 5.15 6.44
C PHE A 294 -4.16 4.36 7.46
N ARG A 295 -4.15 3.02 7.40
CA ARG A 295 -5.00 2.18 8.26
C ARG A 295 -4.66 2.26 9.74
N ASP A 296 -3.40 2.54 10.08
CA ASP A 296 -2.94 2.95 11.41
C ASP A 296 -3.69 4.21 11.92
N ASN A 297 -3.88 5.20 11.05
CA ASN A 297 -4.74 6.34 11.31
C ASN A 297 -6.20 6.00 10.97
N THR A 298 -6.82 5.18 11.83
CA THR A 298 -8.22 4.69 11.67
C THR A 298 -9.23 5.80 11.36
N LYS A 299 -9.06 7.02 11.91
CA LYS A 299 -9.94 8.18 11.62
C LYS A 299 -9.78 8.66 10.18
N TYR A 300 -8.54 8.72 9.68
CA TYR A 300 -8.26 9.14 8.31
C TYR A 300 -8.62 8.06 7.28
N SER A 301 -8.25 6.81 7.53
CA SER A 301 -8.65 5.65 6.71
C SER A 301 -10.18 5.59 6.52
N LYS A 302 -10.96 5.75 7.59
CA LYS A 302 -12.44 5.81 7.49
C LYS A 302 -12.97 7.02 6.71
N LYS A 303 -12.31 8.20 6.78
CA LYS A 303 -12.65 9.38 5.94
C LYS A 303 -12.43 9.06 4.46
N LEU A 304 -11.29 8.44 4.13
CA LEU A 304 -10.92 8.04 2.77
C LEU A 304 -11.90 6.99 2.20
N ILE A 305 -12.20 5.92 2.95
CA ILE A 305 -13.18 4.88 2.53
C ILE A 305 -14.56 5.48 2.26
N LYS A 306 -15.04 6.41 3.11
CA LYS A 306 -16.33 7.09 2.89
C LYS A 306 -16.32 7.92 1.59
N GLY A 307 -15.25 8.68 1.36
CA GLY A 307 -15.06 9.43 0.12
C GLY A 307 -15.05 8.52 -1.11
N ALA A 308 -14.24 7.46 -1.08
CA ALA A 308 -14.14 6.47 -2.14
C ALA A 308 -15.48 5.80 -2.46
N THR A 309 -16.23 5.38 -1.42
CA THR A 309 -17.57 4.80 -1.57
C THR A 309 -18.55 5.75 -2.26
N THR A 310 -18.47 7.05 -1.93
CA THR A 310 -19.37 8.08 -2.47
C THR A 310 -19.05 8.41 -3.94
N LEU A 311 -17.77 8.53 -4.28
CA LEU A 311 -17.30 8.68 -5.65
C LEU A 311 -17.62 7.46 -6.51
N PHE A 312 -17.35 6.25 -6.02
CA PHE A 312 -17.61 5.02 -6.77
C PHE A 312 -19.11 4.83 -7.03
N ARG A 313 -19.97 5.26 -6.10
CA ARG A 313 -21.43 5.30 -6.31
C ARG A 313 -21.85 6.32 -7.38
N PHE A 314 -21.22 7.49 -7.44
CA PHE A 314 -21.44 8.46 -8.53
C PHE A 314 -20.96 7.90 -9.87
N ALA A 315 -19.77 7.29 -9.91
CA ALA A 315 -19.19 6.69 -11.11
C ALA A 315 -20.07 5.57 -11.70
N ARG A 316 -20.78 4.83 -10.85
CA ARG A 316 -21.65 3.70 -11.23
C ARG A 316 -23.11 4.08 -11.49
N ASP A 317 -23.52 5.34 -11.30
CA ASP A 317 -24.87 5.80 -11.63
C ASP A 317 -25.14 5.61 -13.14
N PHE A 318 -26.17 4.82 -13.46
CA PHE A 318 -26.48 4.45 -14.84
C PHE A 318 -26.89 5.65 -15.72
N ARG A 319 -27.26 6.78 -15.10
CA ARG A 319 -27.63 8.05 -15.74
C ARG A 319 -26.42 8.95 -16.05
N LYS A 320 -25.22 8.56 -15.60
CA LYS A 320 -23.98 9.37 -15.64
C LYS A 320 -22.83 8.61 -16.35
N ARG A 321 -23.13 8.10 -17.55
CA ARG A 321 -22.23 7.23 -18.35
C ARG A 321 -21.54 7.93 -19.53
N THR A 322 -21.32 9.24 -19.38
CA THR A 322 -20.50 10.07 -20.27
C THR A 322 -19.17 10.37 -19.59
N SER A 323 -18.06 10.13 -20.28
CA SER A 323 -16.69 10.39 -19.82
C SER A 323 -16.46 11.86 -19.46
N TYR A 324 -15.61 12.14 -18.47
CA TYR A 324 -15.50 13.48 -17.88
C TYR A 324 -15.00 14.57 -18.85
N SER A 325 -14.24 14.19 -19.89
CA SER A 325 -13.74 15.07 -20.95
C SER A 325 -14.73 15.28 -22.11
N ARG A 326 -15.80 14.47 -22.21
CA ARG A 326 -16.62 14.44 -23.43
C ARG A 326 -17.53 15.67 -23.51
N GLY A 327 -17.17 16.58 -24.41
CA GLY A 327 -17.85 17.85 -24.65
C GLY A 327 -17.14 19.05 -24.02
N ASP A 328 -16.06 18.83 -23.26
CA ASP A 328 -15.20 19.88 -22.72
C ASP A 328 -13.85 19.87 -23.46
N VAL A 329 -13.66 20.85 -24.35
CA VAL A 329 -12.43 20.98 -25.16
C VAL A 329 -11.21 21.29 -24.28
N ASN A 330 -11.40 22.00 -23.17
CA ASN A 330 -10.31 22.41 -22.27
C ASN A 330 -9.80 21.25 -21.41
N ILE A 331 -10.61 20.20 -21.22
CA ILE A 331 -10.15 18.92 -20.69
C ILE A 331 -9.59 18.04 -21.83
N ALA A 332 -10.36 17.89 -22.92
CA ALA A 332 -10.05 16.94 -23.99
C ALA A 332 -8.79 17.28 -24.81
N MET A 333 -8.29 18.51 -24.77
CA MET A 333 -7.01 18.85 -25.40
C MET A 333 -5.79 18.27 -24.67
N PHE A 334 -5.88 18.06 -23.35
CA PHE A 334 -4.75 17.62 -22.51
C PHE A 334 -4.93 16.21 -21.99
N TYR A 335 -6.08 15.96 -21.34
CA TYR A 335 -6.39 14.72 -20.64
C TYR A 335 -7.74 14.16 -21.12
N ASN A 336 -7.84 13.87 -22.41
CA ASN A 336 -9.02 13.21 -22.94
C ASN A 336 -9.11 11.74 -22.48
N SER A 337 -10.21 11.40 -21.81
CA SER A 337 -10.59 10.03 -21.50
C SER A 337 -10.97 9.24 -22.76
N THR A 338 -10.41 8.03 -22.93
CA THR A 338 -10.83 7.07 -23.96
C THR A 338 -11.79 5.99 -23.44
N GLY A 339 -11.95 5.87 -22.13
CA GLY A 339 -12.68 4.78 -21.47
C GLY A 339 -13.28 5.15 -20.11
N TYR A 340 -13.82 4.13 -19.44
CA TYR A 340 -14.22 4.17 -18.01
C TYR A 340 -14.52 2.77 -17.44
N TYR A 341 -14.46 1.72 -18.27
CA TYR A 341 -14.81 0.36 -17.87
C TYR A 341 -13.65 -0.35 -17.16
N ASP A 342 -12.42 0.05 -17.45
CA ASP A 342 -11.23 -0.33 -16.72
C ASP A 342 -11.07 0.48 -15.42
N GLU A 343 -11.49 1.76 -15.34
CA GLU A 343 -11.70 2.45 -14.04
C GLU A 343 -12.75 1.74 -13.17
N TYR A 344 -13.80 1.18 -13.78
CA TYR A 344 -14.74 0.34 -13.03
C TYR A 344 -14.07 -0.93 -12.49
N MET A 345 -13.15 -1.58 -13.22
CA MET A 345 -12.40 -2.75 -12.73
C MET A 345 -11.36 -2.37 -11.67
N TRP A 346 -10.59 -1.32 -11.93
CA TRP A 346 -9.54 -0.77 -11.06
C TRP A 346 -10.10 -0.24 -9.74
N GLY A 347 -11.11 0.62 -9.82
CA GLY A 347 -11.83 1.14 -8.67
C GLY A 347 -12.53 0.04 -7.87
N ALA A 348 -13.15 -0.94 -8.53
CA ALA A 348 -13.76 -2.08 -7.83
C ALA A 348 -12.72 -2.97 -7.13
N ALA A 349 -11.58 -3.25 -7.77
CA ALA A 349 -10.48 -3.99 -7.13
C ALA A 349 -9.96 -3.27 -5.88
N TRP A 350 -9.72 -1.95 -5.96
CA TRP A 350 -9.27 -1.17 -4.81
C TRP A 350 -10.34 -1.02 -3.72
N MET A 351 -11.61 -0.82 -4.09
CA MET A 351 -12.72 -0.78 -3.13
C MET A 351 -12.90 -2.12 -2.41
N TYR A 352 -12.69 -3.26 -3.09
CA TYR A 352 -12.61 -4.56 -2.43
C TYR A 352 -11.42 -4.62 -1.46
N TYR A 353 -10.20 -4.31 -1.93
CA TYR A 353 -8.99 -4.37 -1.09
C TYR A 353 -9.04 -3.45 0.13
N ALA A 354 -9.77 -2.32 0.06
CA ALA A 354 -9.91 -1.37 1.15
C ALA A 354 -11.04 -1.70 2.15
N THR A 355 -12.01 -2.54 1.77
CA THR A 355 -13.24 -2.75 2.57
C THR A 355 -13.60 -4.20 2.86
N GLY A 356 -13.04 -5.16 2.13
CA GLY A 356 -13.43 -6.57 2.17
C GLY A 356 -14.82 -6.89 1.57
N ASN A 357 -15.57 -5.88 1.10
CA ASN A 357 -16.94 -6.09 0.64
C ASN A 357 -16.96 -6.79 -0.73
N SER A 358 -17.42 -8.04 -0.73
CA SER A 358 -17.46 -8.94 -1.90
C SER A 358 -18.26 -8.42 -3.09
N SER A 359 -19.22 -7.52 -2.91
CA SER A 359 -19.94 -6.88 -4.02
C SER A 359 -19.01 -6.09 -4.96
N TYR A 360 -17.88 -5.57 -4.46
CA TYR A 360 -16.86 -4.96 -5.30
C TYR A 360 -16.05 -6.01 -6.07
N LEU A 361 -15.79 -7.20 -5.50
CA LEU A 361 -15.12 -8.29 -6.22
C LEU A 361 -16.05 -8.90 -7.29
N GLU A 362 -17.34 -9.05 -7.01
CA GLU A 362 -18.36 -9.44 -7.99
C GLU A 362 -18.42 -8.43 -9.16
N LEU A 363 -18.35 -7.14 -8.86
CA LEU A 363 -18.30 -6.10 -9.88
C LEU A 363 -16.99 -6.13 -10.68
N ALA A 364 -15.85 -6.32 -10.02
CA ALA A 364 -14.53 -6.45 -10.63
C ALA A 364 -14.35 -7.75 -11.46
N THR A 365 -15.23 -8.75 -11.28
CA THR A 365 -15.25 -10.01 -12.04
C THR A 365 -16.46 -10.11 -12.98
N ASN A 366 -17.26 -9.04 -13.11
CA ASN A 366 -18.53 -9.06 -13.84
C ASN A 366 -18.33 -9.20 -15.36
N LYS A 367 -18.97 -10.22 -15.96
CA LYS A 367 -18.89 -10.53 -17.40
C LYS A 367 -19.29 -9.37 -18.33
N GLY A 368 -20.16 -8.48 -17.88
CA GLY A 368 -20.54 -7.28 -18.64
C GLY A 368 -19.48 -6.18 -18.59
N ILE A 369 -18.81 -6.00 -17.46
CA ILE A 369 -17.72 -5.03 -17.32
C ILE A 369 -16.48 -5.52 -18.07
N THR A 370 -16.08 -6.77 -17.89
CA THR A 370 -14.91 -7.33 -18.60
C THR A 370 -15.04 -7.29 -20.11
N LYS A 371 -16.24 -7.58 -20.65
CA LYS A 371 -16.52 -7.48 -22.09
C LYS A 371 -16.36 -6.05 -22.61
N ASN A 372 -16.90 -5.05 -21.89
CA ASN A 372 -16.85 -3.65 -22.32
C ASN A 372 -15.47 -3.01 -22.11
N ALA A 373 -14.75 -3.40 -21.06
CA ALA A 373 -13.33 -3.08 -20.85
C ALA A 373 -12.39 -3.82 -21.84
N LYS A 374 -12.93 -4.71 -22.70
CA LYS A 374 -12.17 -5.58 -23.61
C LYS A 374 -11.09 -6.40 -22.88
N ALA A 375 -11.35 -6.79 -21.64
CA ALA A 375 -10.38 -7.33 -20.69
C ALA A 375 -9.71 -8.65 -21.09
N PHE A 376 -10.21 -9.33 -22.13
CA PHE A 376 -9.63 -10.56 -22.68
C PHE A 376 -9.32 -10.44 -24.18
N SER A 377 -9.40 -9.22 -24.74
CA SER A 377 -9.01 -8.93 -26.12
C SER A 377 -7.51 -8.65 -26.19
N ARG A 378 -6.81 -9.36 -27.08
CA ARG A 378 -5.35 -9.23 -27.29
C ARG A 378 -4.99 -8.00 -28.14
N ILE A 379 -5.38 -6.81 -27.67
CA ILE A 379 -5.10 -5.51 -28.31
C ILE A 379 -3.86 -4.92 -27.63
N PRO A 380 -2.74 -4.67 -28.35
CA PRO A 380 -1.48 -4.20 -27.76
C PRO A 380 -1.64 -2.94 -26.90
N ASP A 381 -2.33 -1.92 -27.41
CA ASP A 381 -2.52 -0.65 -26.71
C ASP A 381 -3.20 -0.81 -25.34
N LEU A 382 -4.11 -1.77 -25.20
CA LEU A 382 -4.78 -2.06 -23.93
C LEU A 382 -3.88 -2.75 -22.91
N SER A 383 -2.71 -3.26 -23.31
CA SER A 383 -1.68 -3.75 -22.39
C SER A 383 -0.79 -2.62 -21.83
N VAL A 384 -0.94 -1.37 -22.27
CA VAL A 384 -0.10 -0.25 -21.84
C VAL A 384 -0.73 0.52 -20.67
N LEU A 385 -0.14 0.44 -19.49
CA LEU A 385 -0.60 1.17 -18.30
C LEU A 385 -0.32 2.68 -18.44
N SER A 386 -1.36 3.49 -18.25
CA SER A 386 -1.29 4.96 -18.28
C SER A 386 -2.31 5.59 -17.31
N TRP A 387 -2.35 6.92 -17.25
CA TRP A 387 -3.41 7.65 -16.55
C TRP A 387 -4.81 7.50 -17.21
N ASP A 388 -4.88 6.99 -18.44
CA ASP A 388 -6.12 6.77 -19.24
C ASP A 388 -6.50 5.28 -19.36
N ASN A 389 -5.56 4.36 -19.19
CA ASN A 389 -5.79 2.91 -19.27
C ASN A 389 -5.24 2.20 -18.02
N LYS A 390 -6.15 1.71 -17.18
CA LYS A 390 -5.86 0.96 -15.95
C LYS A 390 -5.94 -0.54 -16.13
N LEU A 391 -6.40 -1.02 -17.29
CA LEU A 391 -6.70 -2.42 -17.54
C LEU A 391 -5.57 -3.39 -17.15
N PRO A 392 -4.29 -3.21 -17.54
CA PRO A 392 -3.22 -4.15 -17.18
C PRO A 392 -2.88 -4.11 -15.68
N ALA A 393 -3.06 -2.97 -15.01
CA ALA A 393 -2.89 -2.84 -13.56
C ALA A 393 -4.03 -3.51 -12.79
N ALA A 394 -5.28 -3.31 -13.22
CA ALA A 394 -6.45 -3.98 -12.65
C ALA A 394 -6.35 -5.51 -12.83
N GLN A 395 -5.90 -5.98 -14.00
CA GLN A 395 -5.61 -7.40 -14.24
C GLN A 395 -4.52 -7.93 -13.32
N LEU A 396 -3.42 -7.19 -13.10
CA LEU A 396 -2.35 -7.60 -12.18
C LEU A 396 -2.81 -7.63 -10.71
N LEU A 397 -3.66 -6.68 -10.27
CA LEU A 397 -4.25 -6.69 -8.92
C LEU A 397 -5.24 -7.85 -8.69
N LEU A 398 -6.01 -8.23 -9.69
CA LEU A 398 -6.93 -9.35 -9.60
C LEU A 398 -6.18 -10.69 -9.75
N THR A 399 -5.06 -10.68 -10.48
CA THR A 399 -4.07 -11.78 -10.51
C THR A 399 -3.39 -11.97 -9.14
N ARG A 400 -3.01 -10.89 -8.45
CA ARG A 400 -2.50 -10.92 -7.06
C ARG A 400 -3.47 -11.67 -6.14
N MET A 401 -4.77 -11.40 -6.27
CA MET A 401 -5.80 -12.09 -5.48
C MET A 401 -5.81 -13.59 -5.74
N ARG A 402 -5.76 -14.01 -7.01
CA ARG A 402 -5.73 -15.42 -7.39
C ARG A 402 -4.48 -16.14 -6.89
N ILE A 403 -3.30 -15.52 -7.05
CA ILE A 403 -2.00 -16.14 -6.75
C ILE A 403 -1.84 -16.43 -5.24
N PHE A 404 -2.42 -15.59 -4.37
CA PHE A 404 -2.19 -15.68 -2.93
C PHE A 404 -3.41 -16.05 -2.08
N LEU A 405 -4.63 -15.76 -2.53
CA LEU A 405 -5.87 -16.04 -1.78
C LEU A 405 -6.76 -17.11 -2.42
N SER A 406 -6.50 -17.49 -3.68
CA SER A 406 -7.20 -18.55 -4.44
C SER A 406 -8.72 -18.62 -4.23
N PRO A 407 -9.49 -17.50 -4.33
CA PRO A 407 -10.91 -17.51 -3.99
C PRO A 407 -11.71 -18.33 -5.01
N GLU A 408 -12.58 -19.19 -4.48
CA GLU A 408 -13.28 -20.23 -5.23
C GLU A 408 -14.46 -19.68 -6.08
N TYR A 409 -15.52 -20.48 -6.26
CA TYR A 409 -16.71 -20.09 -7.01
C TYR A 409 -17.38 -18.84 -6.38
N PRO A 410 -17.84 -17.85 -7.19
CA PRO A 410 -17.88 -17.83 -8.65
C PRO A 410 -16.63 -17.22 -9.34
N TYR A 411 -15.64 -16.76 -8.57
CA TYR A 411 -14.63 -15.81 -9.04
C TYR A 411 -13.50 -16.44 -9.86
N GLU A 412 -13.03 -17.63 -9.49
CA GLU A 412 -11.83 -18.26 -10.06
C GLU A 412 -11.77 -18.27 -11.59
N SER A 413 -12.86 -18.58 -12.29
CA SER A 413 -12.86 -18.62 -13.77
C SER A 413 -12.50 -17.27 -14.43
N THR A 414 -12.95 -16.15 -13.85
CA THR A 414 -12.61 -14.81 -14.34
C THR A 414 -11.21 -14.40 -13.89
N LEU A 415 -10.82 -14.77 -12.67
CA LEU A 415 -9.49 -14.48 -12.13
C LEU A 415 -8.38 -15.25 -12.87
N GLN A 416 -8.63 -16.50 -13.26
CA GLN A 416 -7.74 -17.29 -14.12
C GLN A 416 -7.58 -16.62 -15.49
N SER A 417 -8.67 -16.08 -16.04
CA SER A 417 -8.65 -15.33 -17.29
C SER A 417 -7.82 -14.04 -17.18
N TYR A 418 -7.88 -13.33 -16.03
CA TYR A 418 -6.99 -12.19 -15.75
C TYR A 418 -5.53 -12.59 -15.58
N HIS A 419 -5.24 -13.72 -14.92
CA HIS A 419 -3.87 -14.21 -14.76
C HIS A 419 -3.26 -14.56 -16.12
N ASN A 420 -4.01 -15.27 -16.97
CA ASN A 420 -3.62 -15.58 -18.34
C ASN A 420 -3.37 -14.30 -19.17
N MET A 421 -4.24 -13.29 -19.05
CA MET A 421 -4.06 -12.02 -19.78
C MET A 421 -2.87 -11.20 -19.23
N THR A 422 -2.66 -11.19 -17.91
CA THR A 422 -1.49 -10.57 -17.27
C THR A 422 -0.21 -11.21 -17.79
N GLY A 423 -0.14 -12.55 -17.84
CA GLY A 423 0.99 -13.27 -18.42
C GLY A 423 1.24 -12.86 -19.88
N LEU A 424 0.19 -12.72 -20.70
CA LEU A 424 0.31 -12.26 -22.09
C LEU A 424 0.75 -10.79 -22.21
N ASN A 425 0.34 -9.90 -21.30
CA ASN A 425 0.83 -8.52 -21.25
C ASN A 425 2.34 -8.50 -20.98
N MET A 426 2.81 -9.29 -20.01
CA MET A 426 4.25 -9.40 -19.71
C MET A 426 5.03 -10.02 -20.88
N CYS A 427 4.42 -10.93 -21.65
CA CYS A 427 5.01 -11.40 -22.91
C CYS A 427 5.16 -10.26 -23.95
N SER A 428 4.16 -9.38 -24.07
CA SER A 428 4.17 -8.30 -25.07
C SER A 428 5.34 -7.32 -24.89
N TYR A 429 5.78 -7.11 -23.65
CA TYR A 429 6.92 -6.26 -23.33
C TYR A 429 8.28 -6.89 -23.66
N LEU A 430 8.36 -8.18 -24.00
CA LEU A 430 9.63 -8.83 -24.31
C LEU A 430 9.91 -8.78 -25.83
N ARG A 431 11.02 -8.10 -26.19
CA ARG A 431 11.46 -7.85 -27.57
C ARG A 431 11.38 -9.06 -28.51
N ARG A 432 11.60 -10.28 -28.00
CA ARG A 432 11.51 -11.54 -28.77
C ARG A 432 10.13 -11.85 -29.39
N PHE A 433 9.06 -11.18 -28.97
CA PHE A 433 7.70 -11.36 -29.50
C PHE A 433 7.25 -10.24 -30.46
N ASN A 434 8.06 -9.20 -30.67
CA ASN A 434 7.83 -8.12 -31.64
C ASN A 434 6.45 -7.42 -31.55
N VAL A 435 5.80 -7.39 -30.37
CA VAL A 435 4.49 -6.73 -30.19
C VAL A 435 4.62 -5.20 -30.16
N PHE A 436 5.70 -4.69 -29.57
CA PHE A 436 6.05 -3.27 -29.57
C PHE A 436 7.39 -3.02 -30.25
N ASN A 437 7.53 -1.85 -30.87
CA ASN A 437 8.79 -1.35 -31.42
C ASN A 437 9.78 -0.98 -30.30
N TRP A 438 11.06 -0.91 -30.66
CA TRP A 438 12.16 -0.59 -29.76
C TRP A 438 13.07 0.46 -30.39
N THR A 439 13.61 1.39 -29.59
CA THR A 439 14.68 2.28 -30.03
C THR A 439 15.99 1.51 -30.20
N GLN A 440 16.98 2.10 -30.88
CA GLN A 440 18.30 1.47 -31.07
C GLN A 440 19.03 1.33 -29.72
N GLY A 441 18.83 2.29 -28.82
CA GLY A 441 19.32 2.30 -27.45
C GLY A 441 18.61 1.37 -26.47
N GLY A 442 17.56 0.65 -26.88
CA GLY A 442 16.90 -0.34 -26.03
C GLY A 442 15.75 0.17 -25.16
N MET A 443 15.10 1.28 -25.52
CA MET A 443 13.83 1.71 -24.91
C MET A 443 12.63 1.12 -25.67
N ILE A 444 11.64 0.60 -24.95
CA ILE A 444 10.38 0.10 -25.55
C ILE A 444 9.45 1.26 -25.96
N GLN A 445 8.87 1.20 -27.17
CA GLN A 445 8.04 2.26 -27.75
C GLN A 445 6.53 2.02 -27.53
N LEU A 446 6.10 1.98 -26.27
CA LEU A 446 4.72 1.68 -25.87
C LEU A 446 3.67 2.71 -26.35
N ASN A 447 4.09 3.91 -26.72
CA ASN A 447 3.25 4.98 -27.25
C ASN A 447 3.33 5.14 -28.78
N HIS A 448 3.81 4.11 -29.50
CA HIS A 448 4.05 4.12 -30.95
C HIS A 448 5.05 5.18 -31.43
N GLY A 449 5.98 5.59 -30.57
CA GLY A 449 7.03 6.56 -30.88
C GLY A 449 6.54 8.01 -30.92
N ARG A 450 5.41 8.30 -30.26
CA ARG A 450 4.89 9.65 -29.97
C ARG A 450 5.76 10.36 -28.90
N PRO A 451 5.55 11.67 -28.64
CA PRO A 451 6.16 12.39 -27.52
C PRO A 451 5.94 11.77 -26.13
N GLN A 452 6.74 12.23 -25.17
CA GLN A 452 6.70 11.85 -23.76
C GLN A 452 6.60 10.33 -23.46
N PRO A 453 7.43 9.45 -24.08
CA PRO A 453 7.34 8.00 -23.91
C PRO A 453 7.62 7.49 -22.49
N LEU A 454 8.43 8.19 -21.69
CA LEU A 454 8.97 7.61 -20.46
C LEU A 454 7.92 7.29 -19.39
N GLN A 455 6.78 7.98 -19.36
CA GLN A 455 5.67 7.65 -18.44
C GLN A 455 5.12 6.22 -18.65
N PHE A 456 5.08 5.75 -19.90
CA PHE A 456 4.62 4.38 -20.21
C PHE A 456 5.72 3.36 -19.91
N VAL A 457 6.98 3.72 -20.15
CA VAL A 457 8.17 2.87 -19.91
C VAL A 457 8.32 2.54 -18.42
N VAL A 458 8.21 3.53 -17.52
CA VAL A 458 8.26 3.26 -16.06
C VAL A 458 7.08 2.43 -15.58
N ASN A 459 5.88 2.70 -16.10
CA ASN A 459 4.68 1.95 -15.74
C ASN A 459 4.82 0.46 -16.11
N ALA A 460 5.32 0.16 -17.32
CA ALA A 460 5.59 -1.20 -17.76
C ALA A 460 6.71 -1.88 -16.94
N ALA A 461 7.78 -1.16 -16.61
CA ALA A 461 8.87 -1.67 -15.78
C ALA A 461 8.38 -2.03 -14.36
N PHE A 462 7.57 -1.16 -13.74
CA PHE A 462 6.96 -1.40 -12.43
C PHE A 462 6.10 -2.67 -12.40
N ILE A 463 5.10 -2.79 -13.29
CA ILE A 463 4.19 -3.94 -13.28
C ILE A 463 4.89 -5.25 -13.69
N SER A 464 5.97 -5.17 -14.48
CA SER A 464 6.86 -6.30 -14.79
C SER A 464 7.61 -6.77 -13.55
N SER A 465 8.26 -5.84 -12.83
CA SER A 465 8.96 -6.11 -11.56
C SER A 465 8.02 -6.68 -10.50
N LEU A 466 6.80 -6.14 -10.39
CA LEU A 466 5.81 -6.57 -9.40
C LEU A 466 5.24 -7.97 -9.72
N TYR A 467 5.05 -8.31 -11.00
CA TYR A 467 4.68 -9.68 -11.40
C TYR A 467 5.81 -10.68 -11.16
N VAL A 468 7.08 -10.28 -11.34
CA VAL A 468 8.25 -11.06 -10.91
C VAL A 468 8.22 -11.29 -9.40
N ASP A 469 7.94 -10.27 -8.59
CA ASP A 469 7.86 -10.43 -7.14
C ASP A 469 6.72 -11.35 -6.69
N TYR A 470 5.58 -11.36 -7.40
CA TYR A 470 4.52 -12.34 -7.13
C TYR A 470 4.93 -13.78 -7.46
N MET A 471 5.63 -13.98 -8.58
CA MET A 471 6.19 -15.29 -8.97
C MET A 471 7.25 -15.76 -7.98
N ASN A 472 8.23 -14.91 -7.65
CA ASN A 472 9.27 -15.18 -6.66
C ASN A 472 8.65 -15.53 -5.28
N ALA A 473 7.67 -14.74 -4.83
CA ALA A 473 6.98 -14.99 -3.56
C ALA A 473 6.18 -16.31 -3.54
N THR A 474 5.80 -16.87 -4.69
CA THR A 474 5.13 -18.18 -4.80
C THR A 474 6.06 -19.33 -5.20
N GLY A 475 7.36 -19.07 -5.38
CA GLY A 475 8.31 -20.09 -5.84
C GLY A 475 8.13 -20.49 -7.30
N VAL A 476 7.41 -19.69 -8.10
CA VAL A 476 7.18 -19.92 -9.53
C VAL A 476 8.38 -19.36 -10.32
N PRO A 477 9.17 -20.19 -11.02
CA PRO A 477 10.41 -19.72 -11.68
C PRO A 477 10.19 -19.00 -13.01
N GLY A 478 8.94 -18.88 -13.49
CA GLY A 478 8.58 -18.36 -14.80
C GLY A 478 7.19 -18.79 -15.27
N TRP A 479 6.81 -18.36 -16.48
CA TRP A 479 5.50 -18.63 -17.09
C TRP A 479 5.61 -18.91 -18.59
N PHE A 480 4.49 -19.28 -19.23
CA PHE A 480 4.44 -19.62 -20.65
C PHE A 480 3.85 -18.48 -21.51
N CYS A 481 4.64 -18.04 -22.48
CA CYS A 481 4.24 -17.14 -23.56
C CYS A 481 3.88 -17.98 -24.80
N GLY A 482 2.67 -18.54 -24.80
CA GLY A 482 2.28 -19.57 -25.77
C GLY A 482 3.19 -20.80 -25.62
N PRO A 483 3.86 -21.29 -26.69
CA PRO A 483 4.77 -22.44 -26.58
C PRO A 483 6.13 -22.09 -25.94
N SER A 484 6.46 -20.80 -25.74
CA SER A 484 7.75 -20.38 -25.18
C SER A 484 7.68 -20.23 -23.66
N TYR A 485 8.44 -21.05 -22.92
CA TYR A 485 8.70 -20.78 -21.50
C TYR A 485 9.60 -19.55 -21.32
N ILE A 486 9.29 -18.72 -20.32
CA ILE A 486 10.04 -17.51 -19.94
C ILE A 486 10.27 -17.53 -18.44
N SER A 487 11.53 -17.46 -18.00
CA SER A 487 11.87 -17.32 -16.57
C SER A 487 11.59 -15.91 -16.06
N SER A 488 11.23 -15.78 -14.78
CA SER A 488 11.00 -14.49 -14.10
C SER A 488 12.19 -13.53 -14.22
N ASP A 489 13.43 -14.03 -14.21
CA ASP A 489 14.66 -13.26 -14.43
C ASP A 489 14.67 -12.52 -15.78
N VAL A 490 14.10 -13.08 -16.84
CA VAL A 490 14.01 -12.40 -18.16
C VAL A 490 13.13 -11.14 -18.08
N LEU A 491 12.06 -11.20 -17.27
CA LEU A 491 11.16 -10.07 -17.03
C LEU A 491 11.75 -9.05 -16.05
N LEU A 492 12.55 -9.52 -15.08
CA LEU A 492 13.29 -8.65 -14.17
C LEU A 492 14.36 -7.85 -14.92
N ARG A 493 15.12 -8.50 -15.80
CA ARG A 493 16.09 -7.84 -16.69
C ARG A 493 15.42 -6.85 -17.64
N PHE A 494 14.19 -7.12 -18.10
CA PHE A 494 13.39 -6.13 -18.83
C PHE A 494 13.14 -4.89 -17.95
N ALA A 495 12.56 -5.05 -16.76
CA ALA A 495 12.26 -3.93 -15.86
C ALA A 495 13.52 -3.10 -15.51
N ILE A 496 14.61 -3.78 -15.15
CA ILE A 496 15.93 -3.18 -14.91
C ILE A 496 16.39 -2.38 -16.12
N SER A 497 16.40 -2.96 -17.33
CA SER A 497 16.89 -2.28 -18.54
C SER A 497 16.15 -0.97 -18.84
N GLN A 498 14.85 -0.91 -18.55
CA GLN A 498 14.02 0.26 -18.82
C GLN A 498 14.22 1.37 -17.78
N VAL A 499 14.42 1.03 -16.51
CA VAL A 499 14.78 2.01 -15.46
C VAL A 499 16.24 2.47 -15.63
N ASP A 500 17.16 1.58 -15.94
CA ASP A 500 18.57 1.93 -16.20
C ASP A 500 18.70 2.85 -17.42
N TYR A 501 17.94 2.62 -18.50
CA TYR A 501 17.88 3.54 -19.65
C TYR A 501 17.48 4.96 -19.22
N ILE A 502 16.54 5.10 -18.28
CA ILE A 502 16.11 6.38 -17.71
C ILE A 502 17.19 6.99 -16.80
N LEU A 503 17.89 6.16 -16.01
CA LEU A 503 18.92 6.63 -15.09
C LEU A 503 20.26 6.95 -15.77
N GLY A 504 20.52 6.45 -16.98
CA GLY A 504 21.62 6.90 -17.84
C GLY A 504 22.13 5.91 -18.88
N ALA A 505 21.72 4.63 -18.84
CA ALA A 505 22.15 3.56 -19.74
C ALA A 505 21.47 3.65 -21.12
N ASN A 506 21.63 4.79 -21.78
CA ASN A 506 21.06 5.11 -23.09
C ASN A 506 22.15 5.69 -24.03
N PRO A 507 21.92 5.81 -25.35
CA PRO A 507 22.92 6.27 -26.32
C PRO A 507 23.47 7.69 -26.08
N ARG A 508 22.87 8.47 -25.17
CA ARG A 508 23.36 9.81 -24.80
C ARG A 508 24.21 9.81 -23.54
N ASN A 509 24.28 8.70 -22.79
CA ASN A 509 24.93 8.56 -21.48
C ASN A 509 24.52 9.69 -20.51
N MET A 510 23.21 9.84 -20.33
CA MET A 510 22.58 11.00 -19.70
C MET A 510 21.31 10.55 -18.98
N SER A 511 21.19 10.85 -17.69
CA SER A 511 19.96 10.57 -16.93
C SER A 511 18.82 11.44 -17.41
N TYR A 512 17.63 10.87 -17.61
CA TYR A 512 16.38 11.63 -17.82
C TYR A 512 15.69 11.99 -16.48
N LEU A 513 16.26 11.57 -15.34
CA LEU A 513 15.89 12.00 -14.00
C LEU A 513 16.73 13.22 -13.58
N VAL A 514 16.08 14.37 -13.41
CA VAL A 514 16.74 15.65 -13.10
C VAL A 514 17.41 15.60 -11.73
N GLY A 515 18.68 15.99 -11.68
CA GLY A 515 19.50 15.97 -10.47
C GLY A 515 20.03 14.58 -10.09
N TYR A 516 19.87 13.56 -10.94
CA TYR A 516 20.51 12.24 -10.79
C TYR A 516 21.67 12.08 -11.80
N GLY A 517 22.72 11.36 -11.40
CA GLY A 517 23.94 11.19 -12.20
C GLY A 517 24.72 12.50 -12.42
N THR A 518 25.75 12.45 -13.27
CA THR A 518 26.61 13.60 -13.61
C THR A 518 26.07 14.44 -14.78
N ARG A 519 25.17 13.88 -15.59
CA ARG A 519 24.59 14.51 -16.79
C ARG A 519 23.08 14.27 -16.80
N PHE A 520 22.31 15.35 -16.71
CA PHE A 520 20.83 15.35 -16.67
C PHE A 520 20.28 16.64 -17.31
N PRO A 521 18.99 16.69 -17.72
CA PRO A 521 18.36 17.88 -18.31
C PRO A 521 18.46 19.12 -17.42
N LYS A 522 18.82 20.26 -18.01
CA LYS A 522 18.91 21.56 -17.33
C LYS A 522 17.86 22.56 -17.81
N HIS A 523 17.18 22.28 -18.92
CA HIS A 523 16.20 23.16 -19.55
C HIS A 523 14.80 22.53 -19.49
N VAL A 524 14.41 22.10 -18.28
CA VAL A 524 13.13 21.45 -17.99
C VAL A 524 11.97 22.42 -18.29
N HIS A 525 10.97 21.98 -19.04
CA HIS A 525 9.72 22.71 -19.26
C HIS A 525 8.92 22.75 -17.96
N HIS A 526 9.22 23.70 -17.07
CA HIS A 526 8.56 23.88 -15.79
C HIS A 526 8.69 25.32 -15.30
N ARG A 527 7.55 26.03 -15.17
CA ARG A 527 7.49 27.47 -14.90
C ARG A 527 8.27 27.85 -13.65
N GLY A 528 7.93 27.28 -12.50
CA GLY A 528 8.60 27.54 -11.21
C GLY A 528 10.08 27.13 -11.15
N ALA A 529 10.55 26.27 -12.07
CA ALA A 529 11.98 25.90 -12.13
C ALA A 529 12.79 26.91 -12.97
N SER A 530 12.18 27.41 -14.04
CA SER A 530 12.81 28.31 -15.02
C SER A 530 12.97 29.77 -14.56
N ILE A 531 12.17 30.20 -13.58
CA ILE A 531 12.15 31.59 -13.07
C ILE A 531 12.87 31.62 -11.71
N PRO A 532 13.88 32.47 -11.49
CA PRO A 532 14.65 32.49 -10.25
C PRO A 532 13.78 32.93 -9.06
N ARG A 533 14.16 32.55 -7.84
CA ARG A 533 13.56 33.09 -6.60
C ARG A 533 14.32 34.35 -6.14
N ASP A 534 14.19 35.40 -6.92
CA ASP A 534 14.91 36.69 -6.81
C ASP A 534 14.12 37.79 -6.05
N GLY A 535 12.90 37.49 -5.60
CA GLY A 535 11.98 38.48 -4.99
C GLY A 535 11.30 39.42 -6.00
N THR A 536 11.66 39.37 -7.29
CA THR A 536 11.03 40.15 -8.35
C THR A 536 9.81 39.42 -8.88
N ARG A 537 8.61 40.00 -8.79
CA ARG A 537 7.40 39.42 -9.40
C ARG A 537 7.43 39.58 -10.92
N TYR A 538 7.15 38.50 -11.64
CA TYR A 538 7.07 38.52 -13.11
C TYR A 538 5.60 38.48 -13.56
N SER A 539 5.25 39.34 -14.51
CA SER A 539 3.92 39.35 -15.14
C SER A 539 3.75 38.18 -16.11
N CYS A 540 2.49 37.87 -16.43
CA CYS A 540 2.07 36.81 -17.36
C CYS A 540 3.00 36.62 -18.58
N THR A 541 3.21 37.67 -19.37
CA THR A 541 4.09 37.68 -20.55
C THR A 541 5.54 38.07 -20.23
N GLY A 542 5.77 38.86 -19.17
CA GLY A 542 7.11 39.23 -18.71
C GLY A 542 7.97 38.03 -18.26
N GLY A 543 7.32 36.91 -17.92
CA GLY A 543 7.96 35.63 -17.67
C GLY A 543 8.42 34.86 -18.92
N TRP A 544 7.96 35.22 -20.13
CA TRP A 544 8.40 34.55 -21.37
C TRP A 544 9.92 34.63 -21.58
N LYS A 545 10.59 35.69 -21.07
CA LYS A 545 12.06 35.79 -21.07
C LYS A 545 12.76 34.61 -20.36
N TRP A 546 12.08 33.96 -19.41
CA TRP A 546 12.56 32.77 -18.70
C TRP A 546 12.18 31.47 -19.42
N ARG A 547 11.01 31.42 -20.07
CA ARG A 547 10.61 30.35 -20.99
C ARG A 547 11.66 30.18 -22.10
N ASP A 548 11.98 31.28 -22.76
CA ASP A 548 12.75 31.33 -24.01
C ASP A 548 14.27 31.55 -23.76
N SER A 549 14.70 31.50 -22.50
CA SER A 549 16.11 31.68 -22.13
C SER A 549 16.99 30.51 -22.57
N HIS A 550 18.16 30.80 -23.13
CA HIS A 550 19.20 29.81 -23.45
C HIS A 550 20.02 29.39 -22.21
N ASN A 551 19.80 30.02 -21.06
CA ASN A 551 20.41 29.63 -19.80
C ASN A 551 19.68 28.42 -19.18
N PRO A 552 20.38 27.59 -18.37
CA PRO A 552 19.76 26.52 -17.61
C PRO A 552 18.74 27.06 -16.60
N ASN A 553 17.81 26.22 -16.15
CA ASN A 553 16.84 26.58 -15.12
C ASN A 553 17.58 26.98 -13.82
N PRO A 554 17.34 28.19 -13.28
CA PRO A 554 18.01 28.67 -12.07
C PRO A 554 17.67 27.82 -10.84
N ASN A 555 16.46 27.25 -10.80
CA ASN A 555 16.07 26.29 -9.76
C ASN A 555 16.12 24.87 -10.34
N THR A 556 16.96 24.00 -9.78
CA THR A 556 16.98 22.58 -10.18
C THR A 556 15.79 21.84 -9.55
N ILE A 557 14.82 21.45 -10.39
CA ILE A 557 13.70 20.58 -10.02
C ILE A 557 14.15 19.12 -9.88
N THR A 558 14.91 18.87 -8.82
CA THR A 558 15.44 17.54 -8.47
C THR A 558 14.28 16.54 -8.35
N GLY A 559 14.41 15.41 -9.05
CA GLY A 559 13.39 14.36 -9.06
C GLY A 559 12.45 14.36 -10.26
N ALA A 560 12.37 15.44 -11.04
CA ALA A 560 11.57 15.46 -12.25
C ALA A 560 12.08 14.42 -13.28
N MET A 561 11.20 13.53 -13.73
CA MET A 561 11.44 12.71 -14.91
C MET A 561 10.90 13.43 -16.13
N VAL A 562 11.77 13.86 -17.03
CA VAL A 562 11.33 14.51 -18.28
C VAL A 562 10.68 13.50 -19.22
N GLY A 563 9.82 13.97 -20.14
CA GLY A 563 9.12 13.13 -21.11
C GLY A 563 10.01 12.17 -21.92
N GLY A 564 11.26 12.58 -22.20
CA GLY A 564 12.33 11.72 -22.71
C GLY A 564 12.63 11.87 -24.21
N PRO A 565 13.34 10.90 -24.82
CA PRO A 565 13.80 10.99 -26.21
C PRO A 565 12.70 10.67 -27.24
N ASP A 566 12.98 10.94 -28.52
CA ASP A 566 12.17 10.41 -29.62
C ASP A 566 12.46 8.91 -29.89
N LYS A 567 11.71 8.34 -30.83
CA LYS A 567 11.82 6.94 -31.28
C LYS A 567 13.17 6.53 -31.89
N PHE A 568 14.13 7.45 -31.99
CA PHE A 568 15.49 7.25 -32.48
C PHE A 568 16.55 7.59 -31.41
N ASP A 569 16.17 7.57 -30.12
CA ASP A 569 17.02 7.93 -28.97
C ASP A 569 17.50 9.39 -28.94
N ARG A 570 16.88 10.28 -29.74
CA ARG A 570 17.30 11.69 -29.84
C ARG A 570 16.53 12.52 -28.82
N PHE A 571 17.28 13.23 -27.98
CA PHE A 571 16.76 14.14 -26.97
C PHE A 571 17.33 15.55 -27.18
N ARG A 572 16.49 16.58 -27.03
CA ARG A 572 16.90 17.99 -27.05
C ARG A 572 16.50 18.63 -25.72
N ASP A 573 17.49 18.99 -24.90
CA ASP A 573 17.32 19.71 -23.64
C ASP A 573 16.99 21.19 -23.93
N VAL A 574 15.73 21.46 -24.29
CA VAL A 574 15.23 22.78 -24.68
C VAL A 574 13.90 23.04 -23.97
N ARG A 575 13.79 24.17 -23.26
CA ARG A 575 12.65 24.47 -22.38
C ARG A 575 11.33 24.67 -23.11
N THR A 576 11.34 25.21 -24.32
CA THR A 576 10.12 25.36 -25.14
C THR A 576 9.61 24.03 -25.71
N ASN A 577 10.38 22.95 -25.60
CA ASN A 577 10.05 21.65 -26.21
C ASN A 577 9.54 20.63 -25.18
N TYR A 578 8.34 20.89 -24.66
CA TYR A 578 7.61 20.06 -23.68
C TYR A 578 7.54 18.57 -24.06
N ASN A 579 7.49 18.24 -25.35
CA ASN A 579 7.53 16.86 -25.88
C ASN A 579 8.72 16.02 -25.38
N TYR A 580 9.83 16.68 -25.03
CA TYR A 580 11.02 16.07 -24.45
C TYR A 580 11.24 16.46 -22.99
N THR A 581 11.09 17.75 -22.64
CA THR A 581 11.62 18.33 -21.39
C THR A 581 10.58 18.57 -20.30
N GLU A 582 9.31 18.24 -20.52
CA GLU A 582 8.27 18.36 -19.50
C GLU A 582 8.20 17.11 -18.60
N PRO A 583 8.13 17.26 -17.27
CA PRO A 583 7.76 16.21 -16.34
C PRO A 583 6.25 16.23 -16.03
N THR A 584 5.67 15.10 -15.64
CA THR A 584 4.25 15.01 -15.22
C THR A 584 4.08 14.20 -13.94
N LEU A 585 3.06 14.52 -13.14
CA LEU A 585 2.67 13.74 -11.94
C LEU A 585 2.54 12.25 -12.25
N ALA A 586 1.82 11.91 -13.33
CA ALA A 586 1.53 10.54 -13.72
C ALA A 586 2.83 9.75 -14.06
N GLY A 587 3.75 10.36 -14.81
CA GLY A 587 5.05 9.76 -15.12
C GLY A 587 5.94 9.60 -13.89
N ASN A 588 5.99 10.61 -13.02
CA ASN A 588 6.79 10.57 -11.80
C ASN A 588 6.26 9.57 -10.76
N ALA A 589 4.94 9.34 -10.69
CA ALA A 589 4.34 8.33 -9.82
C ALA A 589 4.72 6.90 -10.29
N GLY A 590 4.67 6.66 -11.60
CA GLY A 590 5.17 5.42 -12.20
C GLY A 590 6.67 5.21 -11.96
N LEU A 591 7.49 6.27 -12.05
CA LEU A 591 8.92 6.19 -11.75
C LEU A 591 9.18 5.82 -10.29
N VAL A 592 8.50 6.48 -9.33
CA VAL A 592 8.62 6.15 -7.90
C VAL A 592 8.25 4.69 -7.63
N ALA A 593 7.18 4.19 -8.27
CA ALA A 593 6.76 2.80 -8.16
C ALA A 593 7.80 1.81 -8.71
N ALA A 594 8.38 2.09 -9.88
CA ALA A 594 9.42 1.25 -10.50
C ALA A 594 10.76 1.27 -9.73
N LEU A 595 11.14 2.43 -9.17
CA LEU A 595 12.36 2.56 -8.38
C LEU A 595 12.26 1.81 -7.04
N VAL A 596 11.09 1.84 -6.39
CA VAL A 596 10.91 1.08 -5.15
C VAL A 596 10.72 -0.43 -5.40
N SER A 597 10.17 -0.86 -6.53
CA SER A 597 10.15 -2.28 -6.86
C SER A 597 11.57 -2.83 -7.07
N LEU A 598 12.43 -2.11 -7.80
CA LEU A 598 13.79 -2.55 -8.14
C LEU A 598 14.86 -2.33 -7.06
N THR A 599 14.67 -1.42 -6.09
CA THR A 599 15.69 -1.22 -5.04
C THR A 599 15.86 -2.47 -4.16
N SER A 600 17.12 -2.79 -3.84
CA SER A 600 17.48 -3.87 -2.91
C SER A 600 17.41 -3.43 -1.44
N SER A 601 17.31 -2.12 -1.21
CA SER A 601 17.29 -1.50 0.11
C SER A 601 16.01 -1.89 0.86
N GLY A 602 16.14 -2.76 1.86
CA GLY A 602 15.03 -3.34 2.63
C GLY A 602 14.64 -4.76 2.20
N GLY A 603 15.24 -5.33 1.15
CA GLY A 603 15.00 -6.68 0.65
C GLY A 603 14.48 -6.74 -0.78
N ASN A 604 14.42 -7.96 -1.33
CA ASN A 604 14.11 -8.22 -2.74
C ASN A 604 12.72 -8.85 -2.96
N HIS A 605 11.82 -8.79 -1.97
CA HIS A 605 10.53 -9.51 -1.99
C HIS A 605 9.41 -8.66 -1.37
N ILE A 606 8.18 -8.82 -1.88
CA ILE A 606 6.97 -8.26 -1.24
C ILE A 606 6.66 -8.93 0.12
N ASP A 607 6.09 -8.15 1.06
CA ASP A 607 5.57 -8.70 2.31
C ASP A 607 4.12 -9.19 2.12
N LYS A 608 3.96 -10.50 1.94
CA LYS A 608 2.64 -11.17 1.82
C LYS A 608 1.66 -10.78 2.93
N ASN A 609 2.15 -10.50 4.13
CA ASN A 609 1.33 -10.23 5.30
C ASN A 609 0.76 -8.80 5.29
N SER A 610 1.49 -7.84 4.72
CA SER A 610 1.02 -6.44 4.64
C SER A 610 0.02 -6.23 3.48
N ILE A 611 0.27 -6.83 2.32
CA ILE A 611 -0.46 -6.54 1.06
C ILE A 611 -1.95 -6.89 1.10
N PHE A 612 -2.34 -7.88 1.91
CA PHE A 612 -3.74 -8.29 2.12
C PHE A 612 -4.32 -7.81 3.44
N SER A 613 -3.59 -7.05 4.25
CA SER A 613 -3.96 -6.77 5.65
C SER A 613 -5.38 -6.19 5.83
N ALA A 614 -5.87 -5.42 4.86
CA ALA A 614 -7.21 -4.81 4.86
C ALA A 614 -8.35 -5.72 4.38
N VAL A 615 -8.05 -6.88 3.79
CA VAL A 615 -9.01 -7.90 3.36
C VAL A 615 -9.30 -8.86 4.53
N PRO A 616 -10.56 -9.10 4.91
CA PRO A 616 -10.92 -10.15 5.86
C PRO A 616 -10.53 -11.54 5.33
N PRO A 617 -10.16 -12.51 6.20
CA PRO A 617 -9.97 -13.89 5.77
C PRO A 617 -11.21 -14.44 5.05
N PHE A 618 -11.00 -15.12 3.91
CA PHE A 618 -12.10 -15.76 3.16
C PHE A 618 -12.78 -16.91 3.93
N TYR A 619 -12.03 -17.56 4.81
CA TYR A 619 -12.55 -18.59 5.72
C TYR A 619 -12.94 -17.95 7.05
N ALA A 620 -14.05 -18.42 7.65
CA ALA A 620 -14.44 -18.00 8.98
C ALA A 620 -13.31 -18.30 9.98
N THR A 621 -12.81 -17.27 10.66
CA THR A 621 -11.90 -17.46 11.80
C THR A 621 -12.58 -18.37 12.81
N SER A 622 -11.92 -19.45 13.21
CA SER A 622 -12.44 -20.37 14.23
C SER A 622 -12.94 -19.56 15.44
N PRO A 623 -14.13 -19.87 15.98
CA PRO A 623 -14.64 -19.14 17.13
C PRO A 623 -13.61 -19.21 18.27
N PRO A 624 -13.47 -18.15 19.09
CA PRO A 624 -12.58 -18.19 20.24
C PRO A 624 -12.95 -19.40 21.12
N PRO A 625 -11.96 -20.08 21.72
CA PRO A 625 -12.24 -21.24 22.56
C PRO A 625 -13.25 -20.85 23.65
N PRO A 626 -14.21 -21.73 23.99
CA PRO A 626 -15.22 -21.41 24.99
C PRO A 626 -14.54 -21.00 26.31
N PRO A 627 -15.12 -20.04 27.06
CA PRO A 627 -14.54 -19.60 28.32
C PRO A 627 -14.36 -20.81 29.25
N PRO A 628 -13.24 -20.89 30.00
CA PRO A 628 -12.95 -22.05 30.82
C PRO A 628 -14.10 -22.33 31.78
N TRP A 629 -14.61 -23.56 31.72
CA TRP A 629 -15.80 -23.98 32.46
C TRP A 629 -15.56 -23.77 33.96
N LYS A 630 -16.44 -22.98 34.59
CA LYS A 630 -16.47 -22.81 36.05
C LYS A 630 -17.51 -23.79 36.60
N PRO A 631 -17.12 -24.69 37.52
CA PRO A 631 -18.06 -25.52 38.29
C PRO A 631 -19.03 -24.67 39.12
#